data_AF-A0A2M6ZCN2-F1
#
_entry.id   AF-A0A2M6ZCN2-F1
#
_cell.length_a   1.000
_cell.length_b   1.000
_cell.length_c   1.000
_cell.angle_alpha   90.00
_cell.angle_beta   90.00
_cell.angle_gamma   90.00
#
_symmetry.space_group_name_H-M   'P 1'
#
loop_
_entity.id
_entity.type
_entity.pdbx_description
1 polymer ?
#
loop_
_entity_poly.entity_id
_entity_poly.type
_entity_poly.pdbx_seq_one_letter_code
_entity_poly.pdbx_strand_id
1 'polypeptide(L)' 'MKDVPQHSPARLKAHVETLTKTIGERSVSVPDNLDRTAAYLQSCFEEIGIPVHMEAYQYGGLTVSNVVA' A
#
# COMPACT_ATOMS: atom_id res chain seq x y z
N MET A 1 21.19 -19.65 14.32
CA MET A 1 20.80 -18.22 14.22
C MET A 1 19.71 -18.15 13.18
N LYS A 2 18.54 -17.56 13.48
CA LYS A 2 17.57 -17.22 12.43
C LYS A 2 18.17 -16.06 11.65
N ASP A 3 18.28 -16.18 10.34
CA ASP A 3 18.69 -15.07 9.47
C ASP A 3 17.73 -13.91 9.69
N VAL A 4 18.23 -12.83 10.29
CA VAL A 4 17.47 -11.58 10.39
C VAL A 4 17.41 -11.01 8.98
N PRO A 5 16.21 -10.82 8.39
CA PRO A 5 16.09 -10.26 7.05
C PRO A 5 16.84 -8.93 6.98
N GLN A 6 17.75 -8.82 6.02
CA GLN A 6 18.52 -7.60 5.85
C GLN A 6 17.58 -6.51 5.29
N HIS A 7 17.17 -5.57 6.13
CA HIS A 7 16.37 -4.42 5.69
C HIS A 7 17.22 -3.54 4.78
N SER A 8 16.67 -3.16 3.61
CA SER A 8 17.32 -2.22 2.68
C SER A 8 16.74 -0.82 2.88
N PRO A 9 17.51 0.14 3.42
CA PRO A 9 17.06 1.53 3.55
C PRO A 9 16.68 2.15 2.21
N ALA A 10 17.34 1.75 1.12
CA ALA A 10 17.04 2.22 -0.23
C ALA A 10 15.66 1.76 -0.70
N ARG A 11 15.29 0.49 -0.43
CA ARG A 11 13.94 -0.03 -0.76
C ARG A 11 12.86 0.68 0.05
N LEU A 12 13.07 0.84 1.36
CA LEU A 12 12.12 1.58 2.21
C LEU A 12 11.94 3.02 1.72
N LYS A 13 13.04 3.71 1.40
CA LYS A 13 12.98 5.06 0.83
C LYS A 13 12.17 5.09 -0.47
N ALA A 14 12.39 4.14 -1.38
CA ALA A 14 11.65 4.07 -2.63
C ALA A 14 10.14 3.92 -2.39
N HIS A 15 9.72 3.03 -1.49
CA HIS A 15 8.31 2.88 -1.12
C HIS A 15 7.71 4.17 -0.56
N VAL A 16 8.44 4.85 0.35
CA VAL A 16 8.00 6.13 0.91
C VAL A 16 7.89 7.19 -0.18
N GLU A 17 8.86 7.28 -1.09
CA GLU A 17 8.81 8.22 -2.21
C GLU A 17 7.66 7.94 -3.17
N THR A 18 7.37 6.68 -3.50
CA THR A 18 6.20 6.33 -4.30
C THR A 18 4.91 6.76 -3.60
N LEU A 19 4.75 6.43 -2.32
CA LEU A 19 3.55 6.74 -1.55
C LEU A 19 3.35 8.25 -1.30
N THR A 20 4.42 9.05 -1.23
CA THR A 20 4.34 10.47 -0.86
C THR A 20 4.53 11.45 -2.02
N LYS A 21 5.34 11.09 -3.03
CA LYS A 21 5.65 11.97 -4.18
C LYS A 21 4.94 11.53 -5.45
N THR A 22 4.87 10.23 -5.73
CA THR A 22 4.29 9.70 -6.98
C THR A 22 2.77 9.54 -6.89
N ILE A 23 2.28 8.96 -5.80
CA ILE A 23 0.85 8.85 -5.54
C ILE A 23 0.35 10.17 -4.95
N GLY A 24 1.01 10.65 -3.89
CA GLY A 24 0.68 11.92 -3.25
C GLY A 24 -0.19 11.73 -2.01
N GLU A 25 -1.08 12.70 -1.74
CA GLU A 25 -2.01 12.63 -0.61
C GLU A 25 -2.92 11.40 -0.68
N ARG A 26 -3.08 10.69 0.44
CA ARG A 26 -3.88 9.45 0.55
C ARG A 26 -4.98 9.59 1.61
N SER A 27 -5.52 10.80 1.75
CA SER A 27 -6.68 11.03 2.60
C SER A 27 -7.96 10.69 1.83
N VAL A 28 -9.07 10.56 2.55
CA VAL A 28 -10.39 10.37 1.91
C VAL A 28 -10.84 11.57 1.09
N SER A 29 -10.15 12.70 1.18
CA SER A 29 -10.38 13.86 0.30
C SER A 29 -9.90 13.62 -1.14
N VAL A 30 -9.06 12.59 -1.35
CA VAL A 30 -8.55 12.20 -2.67
C VAL A 30 -8.74 10.68 -2.89
N PRO A 31 -9.98 10.21 -3.13
CA PRO A 31 -10.30 8.79 -3.25
C PRO A 31 -9.46 8.04 -4.30
N ASP A 32 -9.21 8.65 -5.46
CA ASP A 32 -8.39 8.07 -6.52
C ASP A 32 -7.00 7.65 -6.04
N ASN A 33 -6.42 8.39 -5.09
CA ASN A 33 -5.12 8.06 -4.53
C ASN A 33 -5.19 6.93 -3.50
N LEU A 34 -6.34 6.68 -2.87
CA LEU A 34 -6.55 5.47 -2.08
C LEU A 34 -6.52 4.24 -2.98
N ASP A 35 -7.21 4.28 -4.12
CA ASP A 35 -7.23 3.16 -5.07
C ASP A 35 -5.85 2.90 -5.68
N ARG A 36 -5.15 3.96 -6.09
CA ARG A 36 -3.75 3.85 -6.56
C ARG A 36 -2.82 3.28 -5.50
N THR A 37 -3.05 3.63 -4.23
CA THR A 37 -2.29 3.07 -3.10
C THR A 37 -2.60 1.59 -2.91
N ALA A 38 -3.86 1.21 -2.95
CA ALA A 38 -4.28 -0.18 -2.79
C ALA A 38 -3.65 -1.07 -3.88
N ALA A 39 -3.69 -0.63 -5.14
CA ALA A 39 -3.04 -1.31 -6.26
C ALA A 39 -1.52 -1.42 -6.08
N TYR A 40 -0.87 -0.37 -5.59
CA TYR A 40 0.58 -0.39 -5.33
C TYR A 40 0.96 -1.37 -4.21
N LEU A 41 0.19 -1.40 -3.11
CA LEU A 41 0.45 -2.31 -2.01
C LEU A 41 0.20 -3.76 -2.43
N GLN A 42 -0.88 -4.00 -3.17
CA GLN A 42 -1.17 -5.31 -3.76
C GLN A 42 0.01 -5.81 -4.60
N SER A 43 0.51 -4.99 -5.54
CA SER A 43 1.63 -5.41 -6.38
C SER A 43 2.90 -5.70 -5.58
N CYS A 44 3.18 -4.93 -4.53
CA CYS A 44 4.36 -5.14 -3.67
C CYS A 44 4.31 -6.50 -2.94
N PHE A 45 3.14 -6.88 -2.42
CA PHE A 45 2.97 -8.16 -1.72
C PHE A 45 2.91 -9.35 -2.68
N GLU A 46 2.21 -9.20 -3.81
CA GLU A 46 2.13 -10.25 -4.82
C GLU A 46 3.49 -10.53 -5.48
N GLU A 47 4.33 -9.51 -5.69
CA GLU A 47 5.70 -9.66 -6.21
C GLU A 47 6.57 -10.57 -5.32
N ILE A 48 6.30 -10.60 -4.01
CA ILE A 48 6.97 -11.47 -3.04
C ILE A 48 6.18 -12.75 -2.72
N GLY A 49 5.13 -13.04 -3.49
CA GLY A 49 4.34 -14.26 -3.38
C GLY A 49 3.34 -14.30 -2.23
N ILE A 50 2.97 -13.14 -1.67
CA ILE A 50 1.95 -13.03 -0.62
C ILE A 50 0.60 -12.69 -1.27
N PRO A 51 -0.44 -13.52 -1.09
CA PRO A 51 -1.75 -13.24 -1.64
C PRO A 51 -2.38 -12.04 -0.92
N VAL A 52 -3.07 -11.18 -1.67
CA VAL A 52 -3.73 -10.00 -1.13
C VAL A 52 -5.22 -10.07 -1.39
N HIS A 53 -6.03 -9.67 -0.42
CA HIS A 53 -7.46 -9.39 -0.61
C HIS A 53 -7.82 -8.01 -0.09
N MET A 54 -8.91 -7.46 -0.65
CA MET A 54 -9.45 -6.16 -0.30
C MET A 54 -10.69 -6.33 0.58
N GLU A 55 -10.76 -5.62 1.69
CA GLU A 55 -11.95 -5.58 2.55
C GLU A 55 -12.60 -4.20 2.46
N ALA A 56 -13.65 -4.11 1.64
CA ALA A 56 -14.38 -2.87 1.42
C ALA A 56 -15.26 -2.51 2.64
N TYR A 57 -15.27 -1.23 3.02
CA TYR A 57 -16.12 -0.69 4.07
C TYR A 57 -16.55 0.76 3.79
N GLN A 58 -17.60 1.20 4.48
CA GLN A 58 -18.11 2.57 4.35
C GLN A 58 -17.41 3.52 5.33
N TYR A 59 -16.95 4.66 4.83
CA TYR A 59 -16.42 5.75 5.64
C TYR A 59 -16.85 7.10 5.04
N GLY A 60 -17.61 7.89 5.80
CA GLY A 60 -17.99 9.24 5.37
C GLY A 60 -18.76 9.31 4.04
N GLY A 61 -19.54 8.27 3.69
CA GLY A 61 -20.26 8.16 2.41
C GLY A 61 -19.41 7.68 1.24
N LEU A 62 -18.14 7.34 1.47
CA LEU A 62 -17.24 6.73 0.49
C LEU A 62 -17.07 5.24 0.80
N THR A 63 -16.92 4.44 -0.24
CA THR A 63 -16.44 3.07 -0.11
C THR A 63 -14.92 3.10 -0.19
N VAL A 64 -14.25 2.62 0.86
CA VAL A 64 -12.79 2.50 0.95
C VAL A 64 -12.43 1.06 1.27
N SER A 65 -11.17 0.67 1.12
CA SER A 65 -10.75 -0.71 1.34
C SER A 65 -9.55 -0.82 2.28
N ASN A 66 -9.59 -1.78 3.20
CA ASN A 66 -8.38 -2.30 3.80
C ASN A 66 -7.67 -3.22 2.79
N VAL A 67 -6.34 -3.17 2.77
CA VAL A 67 -5.50 -4.12 2.02
C VAL A 67 -4.96 -5.14 3.01
N VAL A 68 -5.29 -6.42 2.83
CA VAL A 68 -4.89 -7.50 3.74
C VAL A 68 -4.01 -8.49 2.97
N ALA A 69 -2.84 -8.80 3.53
CA ALA A 69 -1.80 -9.66 2.96
C ALA A 69 -1.36 -10.71 3.99
#